data_AF-A0A4U5U3P5-F1
#
_entry.id   AF-A0A4U5U3P5-F1
#
_cell.length_a   1.000
_cell.length_b   1.000
_cell.length_c   1.000
_cell.angle_alpha   90.00
_cell.angle_beta   90.00
_cell.angle_gamma   90.00
#
_symmetry.space_group_name_H-M   'P 1'
#
loop_
_entity.id
_entity.type
_entity.pdbx_description
1 polymer ?
#
loop_
_entity_poly.entity_id
_entity_poly.type
_entity_poly.pdbx_seq_one_letter_code
_entity_poly.pdbx_strand_id
1 'polypeptide(L)'
;MEKFLQVAPHSLALVLSQVGTEDNEDPPSTPCTAVHSVKLQHRTGYEVFANFKAVNMQHFWNKALTHALSEIFFLGWIDECVLLIQGKEVHLQVLRNGWTRRTLKPPQGFNIKCIGGFVVSGSMH
;
A
#
# COMPACT_ATOMS: atom_id res chain seq x y z
N MET A 1 -32.48 0.96 -4.73
CA MET A 1 -31.36 1.91 -4.58
C MET A 1 -30.31 1.24 -3.71
N GLU A 2 -29.23 0.76 -4.31
CA GLU A 2 -28.08 0.27 -3.55
C GLU A 2 -27.52 1.41 -2.70
N LYS A 3 -27.48 1.22 -1.39
CA LYS A 3 -26.87 2.19 -0.46
C LYS A 3 -25.39 1.83 -0.36
N PHE A 4 -24.58 2.61 -1.06
CA PHE A 4 -23.14 2.61 -0.87
C PHE A 4 -22.82 3.17 0.50
N LEU A 5 -22.39 2.30 1.42
CA LEU A 5 -21.95 2.72 2.74
C LEU A 5 -20.48 3.10 2.61
N GLN A 6 -20.20 4.39 2.70
CA GLN A 6 -18.84 4.86 2.85
C GLN A 6 -18.34 4.43 4.23
N VAL A 7 -17.39 3.49 4.27
CA VAL A 7 -16.88 2.92 5.52
C VAL A 7 -16.18 3.97 6.37
N ALA A 8 -15.51 4.92 5.73
CA ALA A 8 -14.90 6.05 6.42
C ALA A 8 -14.85 7.30 5.52
N PRO A 9 -15.23 8.49 6.03
CA PRO A 9 -15.07 9.75 5.31
C PRO A 9 -13.60 10.00 5.01
N HIS A 10 -13.32 10.44 3.78
CA HIS A 10 -11.97 10.72 3.28
C HIS A 10 -10.99 9.55 3.49
N SER A 11 -11.40 8.36 3.04
CA SER A 11 -10.56 7.17 3.03
C SER A 11 -10.13 6.80 1.62
N LEU A 12 -8.95 6.18 1.53
CA LEU A 12 -8.38 5.63 0.32
C LEU A 12 -7.92 4.20 0.59
N ALA A 13 -8.28 3.29 -0.30
CA ALA A 13 -7.81 1.91 -0.32
C ALA A 13 -6.68 1.77 -1.33
N LEU A 14 -5.56 1.22 -0.89
CA LEU A 14 -4.49 0.72 -1.75
C LEU A 14 -4.58 -0.80 -1.78
N VAL A 15 -4.88 -1.36 -2.94
CA VAL A 15 -4.85 -2.81 -3.18
C VAL A 15 -3.42 -3.18 -3.55
N LEU A 16 -2.80 -3.97 -2.69
CA LEU A 16 -1.44 -4.47 -2.79
C LEU A 16 -1.47 -5.95 -3.16
N SER A 17 -0.50 -6.38 -3.95
CA SER A 17 -0.23 -7.78 -4.25
C SER A 17 1.18 -8.08 -3.80
N GLN A 18 1.41 -9.17 -3.08
CA GLN A 18 2.76 -9.61 -2.76
C GLN A 18 3.49 -9.93 -4.07
N VAL A 19 4.72 -9.45 -4.20
CA VAL A 19 5.61 -9.87 -5.29
C VAL A 19 6.16 -11.22 -4.85
N GLY A 20 5.62 -12.30 -5.42
CA GLY A 20 6.15 -13.63 -5.20
C GLY A 20 7.61 -13.65 -5.62
N THR A 21 8.48 -14.04 -4.70
CA THR A 21 9.78 -14.57 -5.11
C THR A 21 9.47 -15.92 -5.74
N GLU A 22 9.23 -15.94 -7.04
CA GLU A 22 9.19 -17.18 -7.81
C GLU A 22 10.60 -17.78 -7.68
N ASP A 23 10.67 -18.82 -6.85
CA ASP A 23 11.83 -19.68 -6.68
C ASP A 23 12.19 -20.22 -8.06
N ASN A 24 13.33 -19.76 -8.58
CA ASN A 24 13.91 -20.30 -9.79
C ASN A 24 14.64 -21.58 -9.36
N GLU A 25 13.94 -22.71 -9.48
CA GLU A 25 14.46 -24.05 -9.21
C GLU A 25 15.62 -24.37 -10.17
N ASP A 26 16.85 -24.55 -9.64
CA ASP A 26 17.92 -25.43 -10.17
C ASP A 26 19.15 -25.47 -9.19
N PRO A 27 19.98 -26.54 -9.18
CA PRO A 27 20.32 -27.36 -7.99
C PRO A 27 21.65 -26.99 -7.23
N PRO A 28 22.02 -27.69 -6.13
CA PRO A 28 22.78 -27.12 -5.01
C PRO A 28 24.29 -27.27 -5.15
N SER A 29 25.02 -26.17 -5.00
CA SER A 29 26.42 -26.17 -4.53
C SER A 29 26.79 -24.75 -4.13
N THR A 30 26.79 -24.47 -2.82
CA THR A 30 27.82 -23.70 -2.07
C THR A 30 27.20 -23.22 -0.75
N PRO A 31 27.67 -23.69 0.42
CA PRO A 31 27.14 -23.29 1.72
C PRO A 31 27.80 -21.99 2.17
N CYS A 32 27.35 -20.84 1.68
CA CYS A 32 27.67 -19.52 2.24
C CYS A 32 26.69 -18.49 1.69
N THR A 33 25.68 -18.11 2.49
CA THR A 33 24.96 -16.81 2.53
C THR A 33 23.54 -17.07 3.08
N ALA A 34 23.46 -17.52 4.33
CA ALA A 34 22.21 -17.63 5.08
C ALA A 34 21.74 -16.24 5.56
N VAL A 35 21.47 -15.29 4.65
CA VAL A 35 20.98 -13.96 5.05
C VAL A 35 19.83 -13.38 4.22
N HIS A 36 19.37 -13.99 3.14
CA HIS A 36 18.26 -13.42 2.34
C HIS A 36 16.93 -14.16 2.46
N SER A 37 16.74 -14.98 3.50
CA SER A 37 15.39 -15.35 3.95
C SER A 37 14.95 -14.42 5.08
N VAL A 38 14.97 -13.11 4.82
CA VAL A 38 14.38 -12.14 5.76
C VAL A 38 12.88 -12.14 5.56
N LYS A 39 12.23 -13.14 6.15
CA LYS A 39 11.03 -12.92 6.94
C LYS A 39 9.94 -12.10 6.22
N LEU A 40 9.29 -12.67 5.20
CA LEU A 40 7.88 -12.36 4.93
C LEU A 40 7.00 -12.99 6.02
N GLN A 41 7.37 -12.89 7.30
CA GLN A 41 6.48 -13.27 8.39
C GLN A 41 5.55 -12.09 8.62
N HIS A 42 4.25 -12.32 8.48
CA HIS A 42 3.15 -11.43 8.85
C HIS A 42 3.60 -9.98 9.09
N ARG A 43 3.96 -9.25 8.01
CA ARG A 43 4.18 -7.81 8.16
C ARG A 43 2.85 -7.23 8.59
N THR A 44 2.83 -6.62 9.76
CA THR A 44 1.62 -5.95 10.24
C THR A 44 1.26 -4.86 9.25
N GLY A 45 -0.03 -4.61 9.02
CA GLY A 45 -0.47 -3.57 8.08
C GLY A 45 0.15 -2.19 8.35
N TYR A 46 0.47 -1.92 9.61
CA TYR A 46 1.20 -0.72 10.01
C TYR A 46 2.64 -0.68 9.49
N GLU A 47 3.37 -1.79 9.49
CA GLU A 47 4.72 -1.84 8.88
C GLU A 47 4.67 -1.61 7.37
N VAL A 48 3.66 -2.17 6.69
CA VAL A 48 3.43 -1.93 5.26
C VAL A 48 3.17 -0.45 5.01
N PHE A 49 2.35 0.20 5.85
CA PHE A 49 2.10 1.63 5.81
C PHE A 49 3.35 2.48 6.07
N ALA A 50 4.11 2.16 7.11
CA ALA A 50 5.33 2.88 7.46
C ALA A 50 6.37 2.77 6.34
N ASN A 51 6.53 1.56 5.77
CA ASN A 51 7.42 1.35 4.64
C ASN A 51 6.94 2.12 3.41
N PHE A 52 5.65 2.08 3.10
CA PHE A 52 5.04 2.84 2.01
C PHE A 52 5.30 4.35 2.14
N LYS A 53 5.15 4.92 3.34
CA LYS A 53 5.54 6.32 3.58
C LYS A 53 7.04 6.51 3.35
N ALA A 54 7.89 5.68 3.95
CA ALA A 54 9.33 5.83 3.86
C ALA A 54 9.83 5.85 2.39
N VAL A 55 9.42 4.89 1.56
CA VAL A 55 9.87 4.83 0.15
C VAL A 55 9.40 6.04 -0.67
N ASN A 56 8.22 6.59 -0.39
CA ASN A 56 7.70 7.74 -1.12
C ASN A 56 8.18 9.09 -0.54
N MET A 57 8.53 9.15 0.75
CA MET A 57 9.06 10.35 1.41
C MET A 57 10.55 10.60 1.07
N GLN A 58 11.29 9.58 0.65
CA GLN A 58 12.67 9.73 0.16
C GLN A 58 12.78 10.61 -1.09
N HIS A 59 11.71 10.71 -1.89
CA HIS A 59 11.66 11.54 -3.09
C HIS A 59 11.27 12.99 -2.78
N PHE A 60 12.23 13.77 -2.30
CA PHE A 60 12.06 15.19 -1.95
C PHE A 60 11.67 16.11 -3.12
N TRP A 61 11.76 15.63 -4.37
CA TRP A 61 11.37 16.39 -5.56
C TRP A 61 9.86 16.64 -5.64
N ASN A 62 9.04 15.82 -4.98
CA ASN A 62 7.59 16.01 -4.96
C ASN A 62 7.11 16.44 -3.57
N LYS A 63 7.38 17.70 -3.21
CA LYS A 63 7.00 18.31 -1.92
C LYS A 63 5.51 18.15 -1.60
N ALA A 64 4.64 18.21 -2.61
CA ALA A 64 3.20 18.00 -2.42
C ALA A 64 2.88 16.56 -1.99
N LEU A 65 3.51 15.58 -2.62
CA LEU A 65 3.35 14.16 -2.25
C LEU A 65 3.94 13.89 -0.87
N THR A 66 5.14 14.40 -0.56
CA THR A 66 5.76 14.24 0.76
C THR A 66 4.87 14.84 1.85
N HIS A 67 4.33 16.04 1.64
CA HIS A 67 3.39 16.68 2.57
C HIS A 67 2.12 15.86 2.74
N ALA A 68 1.53 15.39 1.63
CA ALA A 68 0.34 14.55 1.69
C ALA A 68 0.59 13.23 2.44
N LEU A 69 1.75 12.60 2.28
CA LEU A 69 2.12 11.36 2.96
C LEU A 69 2.35 11.55 4.47
N SER A 70 2.83 12.72 4.89
CA SER A 70 2.93 13.06 6.31
C SER A 70 1.55 13.18 6.96
N GLU A 71 0.57 13.71 6.23
CA GLU A 71 -0.77 14.04 6.73
C GLU A 71 -1.79 12.88 6.63
N ILE A 72 -1.44 11.75 6.01
CA ILE A 72 -2.30 10.56 5.98
C ILE A 72 -2.10 9.67 7.21
N PHE A 73 -3.15 8.98 7.60
CA PHE A 73 -3.23 8.09 8.75
C PHE A 73 -3.54 6.67 8.31
N PHE A 74 -3.02 5.70 9.05
CA PHE A 74 -3.37 4.30 8.87
C PHE A 74 -4.76 4.06 9.47
N LEU A 75 -5.68 3.54 8.66
CA LEU A 75 -7.03 3.20 9.10
C LEU A 75 -7.16 1.70 9.37
N GLY A 76 -6.49 0.87 8.57
CA GLY A 76 -6.57 -0.57 8.72
C GLY A 76 -5.89 -1.36 7.61
N TRP A 77 -5.87 -2.68 7.79
CA TRP A 77 -5.28 -3.64 6.87
C TRP A 77 -6.23 -4.82 6.74
N ILE A 78 -6.75 -5.00 5.54
CA ILE A 78 -7.79 -5.99 5.25
C ILE A 78 -7.20 -7.06 4.33
N ASP A 79 -7.45 -8.33 4.69
CA ASP A 79 -7.12 -9.51 3.88
C ASP A 79 -5.65 -9.59 3.44
N GLU A 80 -4.75 -8.99 4.23
CA GLU A 80 -3.31 -8.95 3.92
C GLU A 80 -2.93 -8.35 2.57
N CYS A 81 -3.86 -7.63 1.95
CA CYS A 81 -3.72 -7.08 0.61
C CYS A 81 -4.20 -5.63 0.52
N VAL A 82 -5.16 -5.20 1.35
CA VAL A 82 -5.77 -3.87 1.22
C VAL A 82 -5.33 -2.97 2.37
N LEU A 83 -4.56 -1.95 2.03
CA LEU A 83 -4.15 -0.90 2.96
C LEU A 83 -5.17 0.24 2.94
N LEU A 84 -5.88 0.42 4.05
CA LEU A 84 -6.79 1.54 4.24
C LEU A 84 -6.05 2.69 4.89
N ILE A 85 -6.12 3.85 4.26
CA ILE A 85 -5.58 5.10 4.77
C ILE A 85 -6.67 6.16 4.83
N GLN A 86 -6.55 7.08 5.78
CA GLN A 86 -7.44 8.22 5.94
C GLN A 86 -6.62 9.52 5.82
N GLY A 87 -7.23 10.59 5.33
CA GLY A 87 -6.58 11.90 5.27
C GLY A 87 -7.55 12.97 4.83
N LYS A 88 -7.08 14.20 4.58
CA LYS A 88 -7.90 15.22 3.93
C LYS A 88 -8.02 14.91 2.43
N GLU A 89 -9.16 15.21 1.81
CA GLU A 89 -9.40 14.92 0.38
C GLU A 89 -8.29 15.50 -0.52
N VAL A 90 -7.79 16.70 -0.22
CA VAL A 90 -6.66 17.31 -0.93
C VAL A 90 -5.41 16.43 -0.91
N HIS A 91 -5.09 15.78 0.21
CA HIS A 91 -3.94 14.89 0.33
C HIS A 91 -4.19 13.57 -0.40
N LEU A 92 -5.40 13.01 -0.29
CA LEU A 92 -5.76 11.78 -1.01
C LEU A 92 -5.73 11.99 -2.52
N GLN A 93 -6.14 13.17 -3.00
CA GLN A 93 -6.07 13.53 -4.41
C GLN A 93 -4.62 13.61 -4.90
N VAL A 94 -3.69 14.09 -4.07
CA VAL A 94 -2.26 14.06 -4.39
C VAL A 94 -1.75 12.63 -4.52
N LEU A 95 -2.15 11.71 -3.62
CA LEU A 95 -1.81 10.30 -3.75
C LEU A 95 -2.39 9.68 -5.03
N ARG A 96 -3.67 9.92 -5.34
CA ARG A 96 -4.30 9.46 -6.60
C ARG A 96 -3.54 9.97 -7.82
N ASN A 97 -3.21 11.26 -7.85
CA ASN A 97 -2.44 11.85 -8.93
C ASN A 97 -1.04 11.25 -9.04
N GLY A 98 -0.37 11.00 -7.92
CA GLY A 98 0.93 10.35 -7.88
C GLY A 98 0.90 8.93 -8.45
N TRP A 99 -0.18 8.19 -8.20
CA TRP A 99 -0.40 6.87 -8.78
C TRP A 99 -0.64 6.94 -10.29
N THR A 100 -1.54 7.83 -10.75
CA THR A 100 -1.80 8.03 -12.19
C THR A 100 -0.55 8.45 -12.96
N ARG A 101 0.29 9.29 -12.34
CA ARG A 101 1.58 9.74 -12.92
C ARG A 101 2.72 8.73 -12.75
N ARG A 102 2.45 7.56 -12.17
CA ARG A 102 3.45 6.51 -11.87
C ARG A 102 4.63 7.00 -11.02
N THR A 103 4.45 8.07 -10.24
CA THR A 103 5.48 8.58 -9.32
C THR A 103 5.43 7.89 -7.96
N LEU A 104 4.31 7.24 -7.66
CA LEU A 104 4.03 6.60 -6.38
C LEU A 104 4.59 5.18 -6.39
N LYS A 105 5.44 4.87 -5.41
CA LYS A 105 6.16 3.60 -5.29
C LYS A 105 5.43 2.65 -4.34
N PRO A 106 5.38 1.35 -4.68
CA PRO A 106 4.82 0.36 -3.78
C PRO A 106 5.73 0.14 -2.56
N PRO A 107 5.18 -0.32 -1.42
CA PRO A 107 5.99 -0.76 -0.30
C PRO A 107 6.82 -2.00 -0.69
N GLN A 108 7.94 -2.21 0.00
CA GLN A 108 8.86 -3.30 -0.26
C GLN A 108 8.16 -4.67 -0.17
N GLY A 109 8.34 -5.51 -1.20
CA GLY A 109 7.73 -6.84 -1.30
C GLY A 109 6.29 -6.83 -1.81
N PHE A 110 5.75 -5.66 -2.16
CA PHE A 110 4.41 -5.52 -2.71
C PHE A 110 4.43 -4.79 -4.06
N ASN A 111 3.35 -4.95 -4.81
CA ASN A 111 3.02 -4.14 -5.97
C ASN A 111 1.64 -3.50 -5.76
N ILE A 112 1.49 -2.23 -6.12
CA ILE A 112 0.18 -1.56 -6.04
C ILE A 112 -0.60 -1.98 -7.30
N LYS A 113 -1.71 -2.70 -7.12
CA LYS A 113 -2.62 -3.03 -8.23
C LYS A 113 -3.55 -1.87 -8.52
N CYS A 114 -4.19 -1.35 -7.48
CA CYS A 114 -5.23 -0.34 -7.60
C CYS A 114 -5.19 0.64 -6.43
N ILE A 115 -5.60 1.88 -6.69
CA ILE A 115 -5.88 2.89 -5.67
C ILE A 115 -7.29 3.43 -5.92
N GLY A 116 -8.15 3.42 -4.90
CA GLY A 116 -9.54 3.85 -5.03
C GLY A 116 -10.15 4.32 -3.71
N GLY A 117 -11.30 4.98 -3.78
CA GLY A 117 -12.10 5.21 -2.57
C GLY A 117 -12.62 3.88 -2.03
N PHE A 118 -12.59 3.69 -0.70
CA PHE A 118 -13.14 2.49 -0.10
C PHE A 118 -14.64 2.66 0.13
N VAL A 119 -15.44 1.94 -0.64
CA VAL A 119 -16.90 1.92 -0.53
C VAL A 119 -17.32 0.47 -0.43
N VAL A 120 -18.04 0.10 0.62
CA VAL A 120 -18.71 -1.21 0.68
C VAL A 120 -20.10 -1.05 0.10
N SER A 121 -20.40 -1.82 -0.95
CA SER A 121 -21.77 -1.95 -1.42
C SER A 121 -22.51 -2.88 -0.46
N GLY A 122 -23.46 -2.32 0.29
CA GLY A 122 -24.37 -3.11 1.12
C GLY A 122 -25.53 -3.60 0.27
N SER A 123 -25.50 -4.86 -0.16
CA SER A 123 -26.73 -5.54 -0.62
C SER A 123 -27.57 -5.90 0.60
N MET A 124 -28.59 -5.09 0.89
CA MET A 124 -29.69 -5.51 1.76
C MET A 124 -30.56 -6.47 0.95
N HIS A 125 -30.70 -7.71 1.45
CA HIS A 125 -31.63 -8.72 0.93
C HIS A 125 -33.08 -8.23 1.03
#